data_AF-A0A352C799-F1
#
_entry.id   AF-A0A352C799-F1
#
_cell.length_a   1.000
_cell.length_b   1.000
_cell.length_c   1.000
_cell.angle_alpha   90.00
_cell.angle_beta   90.00
_cell.angle_gamma   90.00
#
_symmetry.space_group_name_H-M   'P 1'
#
loop_
_entity.id
_entity.type
_entity.pdbx_description
1 polymer ?
#
loop_
_entity_poly.entity_id
_entity_poly.type
_entity_poly.pdbx_seq_one_letter_code
_entity_poly.pdbx_strand_id
1 'polypeptide(L)'
;MNKRIGIYITQKISGESYKAYVPSKLPPEPPIELTMLYPYLEKATHALAELNSIHKTIPNTALFIYMYVRKEALLSSQIEGTQSSFSDLMLFEHNQKPEVSIEDVEEVSNYVKAINYGLERLKDDFPLSLRLLKEIHSILLSGGRGSSQTPGEFRRTQNWIGGTRPGNALFVPSPVDHLSDCLSDFERFLHDESMPVLIKAGLAHVQFETIHPFLDGNGRLGRLLITLLLCTNGMLDEPILYLSLYLKQNRHTYYEL
;
A
#
# COMPACT_ATOMS: atom_id res chain seq x y z
N MET A 1 2.94 13.41 -26.83
CA MET A 1 2.94 12.55 -25.62
C MET A 1 2.37 13.36 -24.47
N ASN A 2 1.34 12.84 -23.81
CA ASN A 2 0.73 13.50 -22.66
C ASN A 2 1.73 13.43 -21.48
N LYS A 3 2.50 14.50 -21.25
CA LYS A 3 3.51 14.59 -20.17
C LYS A 3 2.90 14.49 -18.76
N ARG A 4 1.58 14.48 -18.65
CA ARG A 4 0.84 14.45 -17.39
C ARG A 4 0.94 13.11 -16.65
N ILE A 5 1.00 12.00 -17.39
CA ILE A 5 0.93 10.66 -16.79
C ILE A 5 2.32 10.10 -16.45
N GLY A 6 3.30 10.35 -17.30
CA GLY A 6 4.65 9.81 -17.19
C GLY A 6 5.25 9.54 -18.57
N ILE A 7 6.41 8.91 -18.59
CA ILE A 7 7.14 8.57 -19.82
C ILE A 7 7.66 7.13 -19.75
N TYR A 8 7.74 6.48 -20.92
CA TYR A 8 8.51 5.25 -21.05
C TYR A 8 9.91 5.58 -21.53
N ILE A 9 10.91 5.03 -20.83
CA ILE A 9 12.32 5.10 -21.22
C ILE A 9 12.82 3.70 -21.59
N THR A 10 13.66 3.65 -22.62
CA THR A 10 14.27 2.39 -23.07
C THR A 10 15.52 2.11 -22.25
N GLN A 11 15.52 0.98 -21.56
CA GLN A 11 16.64 0.46 -20.79
C GLN A 11 17.22 -0.78 -21.49
N LYS A 12 18.47 -1.11 -21.18
CA LYS A 12 19.13 -2.31 -21.69
C LYS A 12 19.70 -3.13 -20.54
N ILE A 13 19.42 -4.42 -20.53
CA ILE A 13 20.03 -5.38 -19.62
C ILE A 13 20.54 -6.58 -20.42
N SER A 14 21.82 -6.90 -20.29
CA SER A 14 22.45 -8.05 -20.97
C SER A 14 22.16 -8.16 -22.48
N GLY A 15 22.05 -7.01 -23.17
CA GLY A 15 21.78 -6.94 -24.62
C GLY A 15 20.30 -6.90 -25.02
N GLU A 16 19.36 -7.19 -24.11
CA GLU A 16 17.91 -7.08 -24.34
C GLU A 16 17.42 -5.66 -23.98
N SER A 17 16.64 -5.05 -24.87
CA SER A 17 16.03 -3.74 -24.62
C SER A 17 14.62 -3.92 -24.07
N TYR A 18 14.27 -3.17 -23.03
CA TYR A 18 12.93 -3.14 -22.45
C TYR A 18 12.50 -1.69 -22.20
N LYS A 19 11.18 -1.48 -22.04
CA LYS A 19 10.62 -0.17 -21.70
C LYS A 19 10.26 -0.13 -20.23
N ALA A 20 10.79 0.84 -19.51
CA ALA A 20 10.47 1.11 -18.11
C ALA A 20 9.70 2.42 -17.98
N TYR A 21 8.75 2.47 -17.06
CA TYR A 21 7.86 3.60 -16.86
C TYR A 21 8.37 4.51 -15.75
N VAL A 22 8.55 5.79 -16.05
CA VAL A 22 8.86 6.83 -15.07
C VAL A 22 7.60 7.69 -14.88
N PRO A 23 6.95 7.65 -13.71
CA PRO A 23 5.75 8.44 -13.48
C PRO A 23 6.09 9.93 -13.39
N SER A 24 5.14 10.78 -13.78
CA SER A 24 5.24 12.21 -13.48
C SER A 24 5.05 12.47 -11.98
N LYS A 25 5.62 13.57 -11.47
CA LYS A 25 5.41 14.01 -10.09
C LYS A 25 3.92 14.29 -9.82
N LEU A 26 3.51 14.13 -8.57
CA LEU A 26 2.21 14.58 -8.06
C LEU A 26 2.37 15.89 -7.27
N PRO A 27 1.32 16.73 -7.17
CA PRO A 27 0.05 16.62 -7.89
C PRO A 27 0.20 16.81 -9.40
N PRO A 28 -0.72 16.29 -10.23
CA PRO A 28 -0.58 16.40 -11.67
C PRO A 28 -0.77 17.85 -12.15
N GLU A 29 0.01 18.21 -13.17
CA GLU A 29 -0.09 19.50 -13.86
C GLU A 29 -0.57 19.27 -15.31
N PRO A 30 -1.72 19.82 -15.75
CA PRO A 30 -2.68 20.61 -14.96
C PRO A 30 -3.43 19.77 -13.91
N PRO A 31 -4.05 20.41 -12.89
CA PRO A 31 -4.79 19.74 -11.83
C PRO A 31 -5.90 18.80 -12.32
N ILE A 32 -6.31 17.86 -11.48
CA ILE A 32 -7.41 16.94 -11.78
C ILE A 32 -8.73 17.72 -11.81
N GLU A 33 -9.52 17.50 -12.86
CA GLU A 33 -10.89 18.00 -12.93
C GLU A 33 -11.79 17.20 -11.99
N LEU A 34 -12.01 17.71 -10.78
CA LEU A 34 -12.76 17.02 -9.73
C LEU A 34 -14.28 17.05 -9.92
N THR A 35 -14.81 17.82 -10.88
CA THR A 35 -16.25 18.04 -11.07
C THR A 35 -17.06 16.74 -11.12
N MET A 36 -16.56 15.73 -11.84
CA MET A 36 -17.23 14.42 -11.97
C MET A 36 -17.02 13.52 -10.74
N LEU A 37 -16.03 13.82 -9.91
CA LEU A 37 -15.68 13.06 -8.71
C LEU A 37 -16.38 13.58 -7.45
N TYR A 38 -16.82 14.85 -7.41
CA TYR A 38 -17.45 15.44 -6.23
C TYR A 38 -18.61 14.60 -5.65
N PRO A 39 -19.56 14.06 -6.43
CA PRO A 39 -20.63 13.25 -5.86
C PRO A 39 -20.15 11.96 -5.19
N TYR A 40 -19.05 11.37 -5.69
CA TYR A 40 -18.45 10.18 -5.09
C TYR A 40 -17.62 10.54 -3.85
N LEU A 41 -16.89 11.64 -3.92
CA LEU A 41 -16.10 12.16 -2.81
C LEU A 41 -16.99 12.52 -1.61
N GLU A 42 -18.13 13.17 -1.86
CA GLU A 42 -19.12 13.50 -0.82
C GLU A 42 -19.66 12.23 -0.15
N LYS A 43 -20.11 11.25 -0.94
CA LYS A 43 -20.60 9.96 -0.42
C LYS A 43 -19.55 9.20 0.37
N ALA A 44 -18.32 9.13 -0.14
CA ALA A 44 -17.22 8.45 0.54
C ALA A 44 -16.85 9.14 1.85
N THR A 45 -16.83 10.47 1.86
CA THR A 45 -16.57 11.27 3.07
C THR A 45 -17.67 11.05 4.11
N HIS A 46 -18.94 11.07 3.71
CA HIS A 46 -20.06 10.80 4.61
C HIS A 46 -19.99 9.39 5.20
N ALA A 47 -19.73 8.36 4.38
CA ALA A 47 -19.63 6.98 4.84
C ALA A 47 -18.46 6.79 5.84
N LEU A 48 -17.33 7.47 5.63
CA LEU A 48 -16.22 7.45 6.58
C LEU A 48 -16.56 8.15 7.90
N ALA A 49 -17.25 9.29 7.84
CA ALA A 49 -17.71 9.99 9.04
C ALA A 49 -18.71 9.14 9.84
N GLU A 50 -19.62 8.45 9.16
CA GLU A 50 -20.56 7.50 9.78
C GLU A 50 -19.81 6.33 10.44
N LEU A 51 -18.80 5.75 9.76
CA LEU A 51 -17.94 4.72 10.34
C LEU A 51 -17.20 5.21 11.60
N ASN A 52 -16.68 6.44 11.57
CA ASN A 52 -16.05 7.08 12.74
C ASN A 52 -17.05 7.34 13.87
N SER A 53 -18.33 7.58 13.57
CA SER A 53 -19.34 7.77 14.60
C SER A 53 -19.76 6.44 15.23
N ILE A 54 -20.00 5.40 14.42
CA ILE A 54 -20.54 4.13 14.88
C ILE A 54 -19.54 3.35 15.74
N HIS A 55 -18.23 3.40 15.45
CA HIS A 55 -17.27 2.62 16.24
C HIS A 55 -17.19 3.07 17.71
N LYS A 56 -17.52 4.34 17.99
CA LYS A 56 -17.53 4.93 19.34
C LYS A 56 -18.67 4.38 20.21
N THR A 57 -19.71 3.80 19.61
CA THR A 57 -20.83 3.21 20.34
C THR A 57 -20.66 1.71 20.61
N ILE A 58 -19.57 1.10 20.11
CA ILE A 58 -19.32 -0.34 20.29
C ILE A 58 -18.86 -0.60 21.74
N PRO A 59 -19.49 -1.52 22.49
CA PRO A 59 -19.17 -1.75 23.90
C PRO A 59 -17.71 -2.15 24.17
N ASN A 60 -17.07 -2.85 23.23
CA ASN A 60 -15.66 -3.23 23.31
C ASN A 60 -14.94 -2.85 22.01
N THR A 61 -14.64 -1.55 21.87
CA THR A 61 -13.93 -0.99 20.71
C THR A 61 -12.56 -1.64 20.49
N ALA A 62 -11.84 -1.97 21.56
CA ALA A 62 -10.52 -2.61 21.46
C ALA A 62 -10.60 -3.98 20.77
N LEU A 63 -11.56 -4.83 21.15
CA LEU A 63 -11.78 -6.12 20.51
C LEU A 63 -12.23 -5.96 19.05
N PHE A 64 -13.07 -4.96 18.77
CA PHE A 64 -13.51 -4.66 17.42
C PHE A 64 -12.32 -4.28 16.51
N ILE A 65 -11.49 -3.32 16.93
CA ILE A 65 -10.28 -2.90 16.21
C ILE A 65 -9.33 -4.10 16.03
N TYR A 66 -9.11 -4.87 17.09
CA TYR A 66 -8.29 -6.09 17.06
C TYR A 66 -8.72 -7.04 15.94
N MET A 67 -10.02 -7.31 15.81
CA MET A 67 -10.56 -8.19 14.76
C MET A 67 -10.48 -7.58 13.37
N TYR A 68 -10.76 -6.27 13.24
CA TYR A 68 -10.79 -5.58 11.95
C TYR A 68 -9.41 -5.45 11.32
N VAL A 69 -8.39 -5.07 12.11
CA VAL A 69 -7.00 -4.98 11.64
C VAL A 69 -6.52 -6.33 11.08
N ARG A 70 -6.86 -7.43 11.75
CA ARG A 70 -6.51 -8.80 11.30
C ARG A 70 -7.24 -9.22 10.04
N LYS A 71 -8.51 -8.82 9.93
CA LYS A 71 -9.32 -9.05 8.75
C LYS A 71 -8.73 -8.31 7.54
N GLU A 72 -8.41 -7.02 7.70
CA GLU A 72 -7.74 -6.22 6.67
C GLU A 72 -6.39 -6.84 6.28
N ALA A 73 -5.56 -7.20 7.26
CA ALA A 73 -4.28 -7.87 7.04
C ALA A 73 -4.40 -9.16 6.23
N LEU A 74 -5.39 -10.00 6.58
CA LEU A 74 -5.66 -11.25 5.90
C LEU A 74 -6.06 -11.03 4.44
N LEU A 75 -7.04 -10.15 4.18
CA LEU A 75 -7.50 -9.93 2.80
C LEU A 75 -6.45 -9.23 1.95
N SER A 76 -5.74 -8.28 2.52
CA SER A 76 -4.62 -7.60 1.86
C SER A 76 -3.55 -8.61 1.45
N SER A 77 -3.20 -9.55 2.32
CA SER A 77 -2.21 -10.60 1.99
C SER A 77 -2.75 -11.59 0.96
N GLN A 78 -4.04 -11.96 1.04
CA GLN A 78 -4.68 -12.83 0.05
C GLN A 78 -4.72 -12.23 -1.38
N ILE A 79 -4.72 -10.90 -1.53
CA ILE A 79 -4.59 -10.24 -2.85
C ILE A 79 -3.23 -10.58 -3.48
N GLU A 80 -2.17 -10.69 -2.67
CA GLU A 80 -0.82 -11.09 -3.10
C GLU A 80 -0.64 -12.62 -3.21
N GLY A 81 -1.70 -13.39 -2.93
CA GLY A 81 -1.72 -14.84 -3.09
C GLY A 81 -1.43 -15.65 -1.82
N THR A 82 -1.29 -15.00 -0.66
CA THR A 82 -1.14 -15.69 0.64
C THR A 82 -2.34 -16.61 0.90
N GLN A 83 -2.09 -17.88 1.25
CA GLN A 83 -3.13 -18.87 1.52
C GLN A 83 -3.29 -19.06 3.03
N SER A 84 -4.19 -18.28 3.63
CA SER A 84 -4.47 -18.34 5.06
C SER A 84 -5.94 -18.05 5.36
N SER A 85 -6.38 -18.40 6.57
CA SER A 85 -7.71 -18.06 7.10
C SER A 85 -7.59 -17.25 8.39
N PHE A 86 -8.71 -16.67 8.84
CA PHE A 86 -8.73 -15.99 10.14
C PHE A 86 -8.45 -16.97 11.28
N SER A 87 -8.96 -18.21 11.19
CA SER A 87 -8.71 -19.25 12.18
C SER A 87 -7.21 -19.61 12.24
N ASP A 88 -6.55 -19.77 11.10
CA ASP A 88 -5.11 -20.06 11.04
C ASP A 88 -4.28 -18.95 11.69
N LEU A 89 -4.61 -17.69 11.40
CA LEU A 89 -3.98 -16.55 12.05
C LEU A 89 -4.18 -16.58 13.56
N MET A 90 -5.38 -16.89 14.04
CA MET A 90 -5.67 -16.99 15.48
C MET A 90 -4.89 -18.13 16.13
N LEU A 91 -4.84 -19.30 15.49
CA LEU A 91 -4.03 -20.43 15.98
C LEU A 91 -2.56 -20.00 16.10
N PHE A 92 -2.00 -19.41 15.04
CA PHE A 92 -0.61 -18.97 14.99
C PHE A 92 -0.27 -17.95 16.08
N GLU A 93 -1.08 -16.90 16.25
CA GLU A 93 -0.86 -15.87 17.27
C GLU A 93 -0.97 -16.41 18.71
N HIS A 94 -1.66 -17.53 18.92
CA HIS A 94 -1.77 -18.22 20.21
C HIS A 94 -0.76 -19.37 20.36
N ASN A 95 0.30 -19.40 19.55
CA ASN A 95 1.33 -20.46 19.54
C ASN A 95 0.76 -21.87 19.30
N GLN A 96 -0.34 -21.95 18.56
CA GLN A 96 -0.93 -23.19 18.08
C GLN A 96 -0.56 -23.41 16.61
N LYS A 97 -0.57 -24.68 16.19
CA LYS A 97 -0.21 -25.04 14.82
C LYS A 97 -1.37 -24.70 13.86
N PRO A 98 -1.14 -23.85 12.83
CA PRO A 98 -2.13 -23.59 11.78
C PRO A 98 -2.28 -24.81 10.85
N GLU A 99 -3.34 -24.82 10.04
CA GLU A 99 -3.57 -25.86 9.03
C GLU A 99 -2.78 -25.59 7.74
N VAL A 100 -2.38 -24.34 7.52
CA VAL A 100 -1.64 -23.85 6.35
C VAL A 100 -0.14 -23.67 6.64
N SER A 101 0.62 -23.21 5.64
CA SER A 101 2.04 -22.88 5.80
C SER A 101 2.26 -21.84 6.89
N ILE A 102 3.30 -22.04 7.71
CA ILE A 102 3.73 -21.05 8.71
C ILE A 102 4.11 -19.73 8.03
N GLU A 103 4.71 -19.80 6.85
CA GLU A 103 5.09 -18.59 6.09
C GLU A 103 3.86 -17.75 5.71
N ASP A 104 2.76 -18.39 5.28
CA ASP A 104 1.53 -17.69 4.90
C ASP A 104 0.87 -16.98 6.10
N VAL A 105 0.80 -17.63 7.28
CA VAL A 105 0.25 -16.98 8.48
C VAL A 105 1.18 -15.94 9.07
N GLU A 106 2.50 -16.14 8.96
CA GLU A 106 3.50 -15.19 9.43
C GLU A 106 3.44 -13.90 8.63
N GLU A 107 3.23 -13.95 7.31
CA GLU A 107 2.98 -12.77 6.47
C GLU A 107 1.78 -11.96 6.97
N VAL A 108 0.67 -12.62 7.28
CA VAL A 108 -0.54 -11.93 7.78
C VAL A 108 -0.27 -11.32 9.16
N SER A 109 0.41 -12.05 10.05
CA SER A 109 0.78 -11.54 11.37
C SER A 109 1.74 -10.34 11.27
N ASN A 110 2.71 -10.39 10.35
CA ASN A 110 3.64 -9.29 10.13
C ASN A 110 2.96 -8.05 9.57
N TYR A 111 1.94 -8.20 8.73
CA TYR A 111 1.10 -7.07 8.31
C TYR A 111 0.41 -6.40 9.51
N VAL A 112 -0.16 -7.18 10.44
CA VAL A 112 -0.78 -6.66 11.68
C VAL A 112 0.25 -5.90 12.53
N LYS A 113 1.46 -6.45 12.69
CA LYS A 113 2.55 -5.76 13.40
C LYS A 113 2.94 -4.45 12.70
N ALA A 114 3.02 -4.46 11.38
CA ALA A 114 3.47 -3.34 10.56
C ALA A 114 2.50 -2.14 10.65
N ILE A 115 1.18 -2.37 10.54
CA ILE A 115 0.19 -1.29 10.69
C ILE A 115 0.17 -0.71 12.10
N ASN A 116 0.23 -1.56 13.13
CA ASN A 116 0.25 -1.12 14.52
C ASN A 116 1.51 -0.30 14.82
N TYR A 117 2.67 -0.75 14.34
CA TYR A 117 3.91 0.01 14.44
C TYR A 117 3.80 1.36 13.76
N GLY A 118 3.31 1.40 12.52
CA GLY A 118 3.16 2.63 11.75
C GLY A 118 2.26 3.65 12.44
N LEU A 119 1.08 3.23 12.90
CA LEU A 119 0.13 4.09 13.60
C LEU A 119 0.67 4.58 14.94
N GLU A 120 1.33 3.71 15.71
CA GLU A 120 1.95 4.11 16.98
C GLU A 120 3.06 5.13 16.75
N ARG A 121 3.91 4.90 15.73
CA ARG A 121 5.01 5.80 15.39
C ARG A 121 4.52 7.20 15.03
N LEU A 122 3.36 7.32 14.38
CA LEU A 122 2.75 8.58 13.97
C LEU A 122 2.19 9.41 15.14
N LYS A 123 1.93 8.83 16.32
CA LYS A 123 1.32 9.56 17.46
C LYS A 123 2.22 10.64 18.07
N ASP A 124 3.54 10.51 17.92
CA ASP A 124 4.53 11.43 18.49
C ASP A 124 5.04 12.47 17.47
N ASP A 125 4.14 13.04 16.65
CA ASP A 125 4.44 13.99 15.56
C ASP A 125 5.46 13.48 14.53
N PHE A 126 5.66 12.16 14.44
CA PHE A 126 6.54 11.60 13.43
C PHE A 126 5.91 11.76 12.04
N PRO A 127 6.63 12.27 11.03
CA PRO A 127 6.05 12.48 9.72
C PRO A 127 5.86 11.17 8.97
N LEU A 128 4.74 11.06 8.24
CA LEU A 128 4.56 10.04 7.21
C LEU A 128 5.62 10.25 6.11
N SER A 129 6.70 9.49 6.20
CA SER A 129 7.94 9.70 5.46
C SER A 129 8.43 8.40 4.84
N LEU A 130 9.36 8.49 3.88
CA LEU A 130 10.06 7.34 3.32
C LEU A 130 10.77 6.53 4.40
N ARG A 131 11.28 7.19 5.45
CA ARG A 131 11.84 6.51 6.62
C ARG A 131 10.79 5.64 7.31
N LEU A 132 9.59 6.17 7.57
CA LEU A 132 8.50 5.39 8.14
C LEU A 132 8.15 4.19 7.26
N LEU A 133 8.04 4.41 5.95
CA LEU A 133 7.71 3.35 5.00
C LEU A 133 8.77 2.25 4.97
N LYS A 134 10.06 2.59 5.07
CA LYS A 134 11.15 1.62 5.23
C LYS A 134 11.04 0.83 6.53
N GLU A 135 10.74 1.48 7.66
CA GLU A 135 10.56 0.83 8.96
C GLU A 135 9.38 -0.17 8.92
N ILE A 136 8.23 0.26 8.41
CA ILE A 136 7.02 -0.57 8.24
C ILE A 136 7.32 -1.74 7.30
N HIS A 137 8.00 -1.48 6.17
CA HIS A 137 8.38 -2.52 5.22
C HIS A 137 9.31 -3.57 5.86
N SER A 138 10.26 -3.14 6.71
CA SER A 138 11.15 -4.07 7.42
C SER A 138 10.36 -5.04 8.29
N ILE A 139 9.31 -4.56 8.97
CA ILE A 139 8.42 -5.40 9.80
C ILE A 139 7.55 -6.29 8.91
N LEU A 140 7.00 -5.73 7.84
CA LEU A 140 6.13 -6.44 6.90
C LEU A 140 6.82 -7.69 6.30
N LEU A 141 8.14 -7.61 6.06
CA LEU A 141 8.96 -8.72 5.54
C LEU A 141 9.87 -9.37 6.61
N SER A 142 9.60 -9.20 7.91
CA SER A 142 10.48 -9.70 8.99
C SER A 142 10.42 -11.24 9.20
N GLY A 143 10.04 -12.00 8.18
CA GLY A 143 9.76 -13.44 8.21
C GLY A 143 8.98 -13.87 6.96
N GLY A 144 8.84 -15.16 6.72
CA GLY A 144 8.11 -15.69 5.55
C GLY A 144 8.70 -15.31 4.18
N ARG A 145 7.81 -15.22 3.18
CA ARG A 145 8.17 -14.89 1.78
C ARG A 145 8.68 -13.45 1.69
N GLY A 146 9.73 -13.27 0.89
CA GLY A 146 10.32 -11.95 0.67
C GLY A 146 11.31 -11.50 1.76
N SER A 147 11.51 -12.28 2.83
CA SER A 147 12.47 -11.96 3.89
C SER A 147 13.92 -11.84 3.41
N SER A 148 14.28 -12.50 2.30
CA SER A 148 15.58 -12.35 1.62
C SER A 148 15.65 -11.15 0.66
N GLN A 149 14.54 -10.45 0.42
CA GLN A 149 14.38 -9.39 -0.57
C GLN A 149 14.67 -8.00 0.02
N THR A 150 15.76 -7.91 0.79
CA THR A 150 16.23 -6.68 1.46
C THR A 150 15.14 -5.94 2.25
N PRO A 151 14.56 -6.53 3.31
CA PRO A 151 13.56 -5.88 4.15
C PRO A 151 14.00 -4.50 4.63
N GLY A 152 13.16 -3.51 4.34
CA GLY A 152 13.33 -2.14 4.80
C GLY A 152 14.25 -1.32 3.91
N GLU A 153 14.71 -1.85 2.78
CA GLU A 153 15.59 -1.14 1.85
C GLU A 153 14.97 -1.00 0.46
N PHE A 154 15.12 0.19 -0.14
CA PHE A 154 14.72 0.38 -1.53
C PHE A 154 15.56 -0.47 -2.46
N ARG A 155 14.94 -0.95 -3.53
CA ARG A 155 15.59 -1.86 -4.48
C ARG A 155 16.80 -1.20 -5.14
N ARG A 156 17.83 -2.01 -5.36
CA ARG A 156 19.04 -1.65 -6.11
C ARG A 156 19.11 -2.32 -7.48
N THR A 157 18.11 -3.13 -7.79
CA THR A 157 17.96 -3.87 -9.05
C THR A 157 16.59 -3.57 -9.66
N GLN A 158 16.47 -3.81 -10.97
CA GLN A 158 15.19 -3.64 -11.66
C GLN A 158 14.24 -4.79 -11.30
N ASN A 159 13.05 -4.46 -10.81
CA ASN A 159 11.92 -5.38 -10.70
C ASN A 159 10.94 -5.17 -11.88
N TRP A 160 9.97 -6.07 -12.02
CA TRP A 160 8.95 -6.02 -13.06
C TRP A 160 7.70 -6.78 -12.59
N ILE A 161 6.55 -6.45 -13.18
CA ILE A 161 5.25 -7.03 -12.84
C ILE A 161 4.75 -7.86 -14.01
N GLY A 162 4.47 -9.13 -13.75
CA GLY A 162 4.09 -10.11 -14.77
C GLY A 162 5.25 -10.50 -15.68
N GLY A 163 5.11 -11.63 -16.40
CA GLY A 163 6.20 -12.15 -17.25
C GLY A 163 7.37 -12.76 -16.45
N THR A 164 8.44 -13.12 -17.15
CA THR A 164 9.62 -13.79 -16.57
C THR A 164 10.89 -12.94 -16.61
N ARG A 165 10.86 -11.84 -17.36
CA ARG A 165 11.96 -10.87 -17.49
C ARG A 165 11.40 -9.51 -17.93
N PRO A 166 12.15 -8.40 -17.79
CA PRO A 166 11.66 -7.08 -18.18
C PRO A 166 11.16 -6.97 -19.63
N GLY A 167 11.75 -7.73 -20.55
CA GLY A 167 11.37 -7.72 -21.98
C GLY A 167 9.99 -8.32 -22.30
N ASN A 168 9.43 -9.16 -21.42
CA ASN A 168 8.10 -9.76 -21.59
C ASN A 168 7.14 -9.46 -20.41
N ALA A 169 7.51 -8.52 -19.55
CA ALA A 169 6.70 -8.12 -18.43
C ALA A 169 5.48 -7.32 -18.88
N LEU A 170 4.40 -7.39 -18.09
CA LEU A 170 3.22 -6.56 -18.31
C LEU A 170 3.51 -5.09 -17.99
N PHE A 171 4.31 -4.88 -16.95
CA PHE A 171 4.74 -3.55 -16.54
C PHE A 171 6.16 -3.60 -15.96
N VAL A 172 6.96 -2.59 -16.29
CA VAL A 172 8.28 -2.38 -15.71
C VAL A 172 8.30 -0.99 -15.06
N PRO A 173 8.42 -0.91 -13.72
CA PRO A 173 8.41 0.34 -12.98
C PRO A 173 9.70 1.15 -13.20
N SER A 174 9.78 2.31 -12.54
CA SER A 174 10.87 3.27 -12.67
C SER A 174 12.26 2.63 -12.66
N PRO A 175 13.18 3.01 -13.56
CA PRO A 175 14.56 2.54 -13.46
C PRO A 175 15.23 2.97 -12.16
N VAL A 176 16.20 2.16 -11.69
CA VAL A 176 16.87 2.37 -10.40
C VAL A 176 17.54 3.73 -10.30
N ASP A 177 18.05 4.26 -11.41
CA ASP A 177 18.64 5.60 -11.52
C ASP A 177 17.63 6.74 -11.36
N HIS A 178 16.34 6.50 -11.61
CA HIS A 178 15.25 7.47 -11.42
C HIS A 178 14.50 7.29 -10.10
N LEU A 179 14.77 6.21 -9.37
CA LEU A 179 14.01 5.82 -8.19
C LEU A 179 14.07 6.87 -7.07
N SER A 180 15.26 7.43 -6.82
CA SER A 180 15.45 8.44 -5.78
C SER A 180 14.64 9.71 -6.04
N ASP A 181 14.62 10.18 -7.30
CA ASP A 181 13.87 11.38 -7.67
C ASP A 181 12.36 11.14 -7.56
N CYS A 182 11.88 10.00 -8.06
CA CYS A 182 10.48 9.61 -7.96
C CYS A 182 10.01 9.51 -6.50
N LEU A 183 10.83 8.93 -5.62
CA LEU A 183 10.53 8.82 -4.20
C LEU A 183 10.57 10.17 -3.48
N SER A 184 11.49 11.05 -3.87
CA SER A 184 11.57 12.41 -3.33
C SER A 184 10.34 13.25 -3.72
N ASP A 185 9.89 13.15 -4.97
CA ASP A 185 8.63 13.76 -5.43
C ASP A 185 7.41 13.17 -4.69
N PHE A 186 7.40 11.85 -4.50
CA PHE A 186 6.34 11.16 -3.79
C PHE A 186 6.23 11.60 -2.33
N GLU A 187 7.33 11.66 -1.59
CA GLU A 187 7.33 12.11 -0.19
C GLU A 187 6.85 13.56 -0.07
N ARG A 188 7.29 14.45 -0.97
CA ARG A 188 6.76 15.83 -1.04
C ARG A 188 5.24 15.83 -1.21
N PHE A 189 4.72 14.98 -2.08
CA PHE A 189 3.28 14.89 -2.33
C PHE A 189 2.48 14.37 -1.12
N LEU A 190 3.04 13.48 -0.29
CA LEU A 190 2.34 13.01 0.92
C LEU A 190 1.96 14.19 1.85
N HIS A 191 2.79 15.23 1.87
CA HIS A 191 2.60 16.45 2.66
C HIS A 191 1.88 17.59 1.92
N ASP A 192 1.50 17.41 0.66
CA ASP A 192 0.77 18.44 -0.10
C ASP A 192 -0.69 18.55 0.36
N GLU A 193 -1.17 19.74 0.72
CA GLU A 193 -2.55 19.92 1.23
C GLU A 193 -3.52 20.49 0.17
N SER A 194 -3.12 20.49 -1.10
CA SER A 194 -3.89 21.16 -2.17
C SER A 194 -5.14 20.40 -2.62
N MET A 195 -5.35 19.18 -2.14
CA MET A 195 -6.45 18.31 -2.56
C MET A 195 -7.12 17.55 -1.41
N PRO A 196 -8.38 17.13 -1.59
CA PRO A 196 -9.08 16.31 -0.60
C PRO A 196 -8.32 15.02 -0.28
N VAL A 197 -8.26 14.65 1.01
CA VAL A 197 -7.47 13.52 1.52
C VAL A 197 -7.81 12.20 0.82
N LEU A 198 -9.08 11.94 0.48
CA LEU A 198 -9.47 10.71 -0.22
C LEU A 198 -8.92 10.65 -1.65
N ILE A 199 -8.85 11.78 -2.35
CA ILE A 199 -8.22 11.87 -3.66
C ILE A 199 -6.71 11.70 -3.52
N LYS A 200 -6.09 12.35 -2.52
CA LYS A 200 -4.67 12.18 -2.19
C LYS A 200 -4.34 10.71 -1.94
N ALA A 201 -5.13 10.00 -1.13
CA ALA A 201 -4.89 8.61 -0.79
C ALA A 201 -4.94 7.70 -2.02
N GLY A 202 -5.91 7.91 -2.93
CA GLY A 202 -5.99 7.18 -4.19
C GLY A 202 -4.78 7.43 -5.09
N LEU A 203 -4.38 8.70 -5.27
CA LEU A 203 -3.21 9.05 -6.09
C LEU A 203 -1.90 8.57 -5.48
N ALA A 204 -1.74 8.69 -4.16
CA ALA A 204 -0.56 8.22 -3.46
C ALA A 204 -0.42 6.70 -3.58
N HIS A 205 -1.52 5.95 -3.47
CA HIS A 205 -1.52 4.51 -3.67
C HIS A 205 -1.05 4.14 -5.08
N VAL A 206 -1.67 4.70 -6.12
CA VAL A 206 -1.30 4.42 -7.52
C VAL A 206 0.15 4.82 -7.80
N GLN A 207 0.60 5.99 -7.33
CA GLN A 207 1.96 6.45 -7.52
C GLN A 207 2.97 5.52 -6.85
N PHE A 208 2.69 5.09 -5.61
CA PHE A 208 3.56 4.18 -4.87
C PHE A 208 3.70 2.83 -5.59
N GLU A 209 2.59 2.24 -6.03
CA GLU A 209 2.60 0.98 -6.79
C GLU A 209 3.33 1.14 -8.14
N THR A 210 3.19 2.29 -8.78
CA THR A 210 3.84 2.62 -10.06
C THR A 210 5.35 2.79 -9.92
N ILE A 211 5.81 3.41 -8.84
CA ILE A 211 7.24 3.54 -8.51
C ILE A 211 7.83 2.16 -8.18
N HIS A 212 7.04 1.32 -7.49
CA HIS A 212 7.37 -0.04 -7.05
C HIS A 212 8.74 -0.11 -6.35
N PRO A 213 8.92 0.60 -5.23
CA PRO A 213 10.26 0.91 -4.70
C PRO A 213 10.98 -0.25 -4.01
N PHE A 214 10.27 -1.32 -3.65
CA PHE A 214 10.83 -2.49 -2.98
C PHE A 214 10.88 -3.71 -3.91
N LEU A 215 11.68 -4.73 -3.56
CA LEU A 215 11.75 -5.97 -4.32
C LEU A 215 10.55 -6.90 -4.12
N ASP A 216 9.85 -6.77 -2.99
CA ASP A 216 8.61 -7.46 -2.65
C ASP A 216 7.81 -6.56 -1.68
N GLY A 217 6.58 -6.91 -1.35
CA GLY A 217 5.80 -6.23 -0.32
C GLY A 217 5.16 -4.90 -0.74
N ASN A 218 5.37 -4.44 -1.98
CA ASN A 218 4.83 -3.17 -2.48
C ASN A 218 3.32 -3.09 -2.33
N GLY A 219 2.56 -4.06 -2.88
CA GLY A 219 1.09 -4.07 -2.81
C GLY A 219 0.54 -3.96 -1.38
N ARG A 220 1.11 -4.73 -0.46
CA ARG A 220 0.73 -4.73 0.96
C ARG A 220 1.02 -3.38 1.62
N LEU A 221 2.21 -2.83 1.39
CA LEU A 221 2.60 -1.52 1.93
C LEU A 221 1.81 -0.37 1.28
N GLY A 222 1.51 -0.44 -0.01
CA GLY A 222 0.69 0.54 -0.71
C GLY A 222 -0.73 0.58 -0.16
N ARG A 223 -1.32 -0.56 0.23
CA ARG A 223 -2.62 -0.60 0.91
C ARG A 223 -2.53 -0.10 2.35
N LEU A 224 -1.47 -0.45 3.10
CA LEU A 224 -1.20 0.11 4.43
C LEU A 224 -1.13 1.64 4.41
N LEU A 225 -0.45 2.20 3.39
CA LEU A 225 -0.30 3.65 3.21
C LEU A 225 -1.64 4.38 3.15
N ILE A 226 -2.67 3.78 2.55
CA ILE A 226 -4.01 4.38 2.51
C ILE A 226 -4.53 4.59 3.93
N THR A 227 -4.48 3.56 4.78
CA THR A 227 -4.90 3.64 6.18
C THR A 227 -4.08 4.67 6.95
N LEU A 228 -2.76 4.69 6.79
CA LEU A 228 -1.89 5.67 7.44
C LEU A 228 -2.25 7.11 7.03
N LEU A 229 -2.50 7.36 5.75
CA LEU A 229 -2.93 8.66 5.24
C LEU A 229 -4.28 9.09 5.81
N LEU A 230 -5.25 8.17 5.87
CA LEU A 230 -6.57 8.48 6.43
C LEU A 230 -6.50 8.79 7.92
N CYS A 231 -5.74 8.01 8.69
CA CYS A 231 -5.58 8.25 10.12
C CYS A 231 -4.79 9.54 10.42
N THR A 232 -3.65 9.76 9.76
CA THR A 232 -2.81 10.93 10.04
C THR A 232 -3.46 12.26 9.62
N ASN A 233 -4.43 12.23 8.70
CA ASN A 233 -5.20 13.42 8.29
C ASN A 233 -6.57 13.51 8.99
N GLY A 234 -6.85 12.68 10.01
CA GLY A 234 -8.08 12.73 10.80
C GLY A 234 -9.35 12.30 10.06
N MET A 235 -9.22 11.62 8.92
CA MET A 235 -10.36 11.03 8.20
C MET A 235 -10.83 9.72 8.85
N LEU A 236 -9.96 9.05 9.61
CA LEU A 236 -10.25 7.89 10.42
C LEU A 236 -9.64 8.07 11.81
N ASP A 237 -10.43 7.89 12.86
CA ASP A 237 -9.92 7.95 14.24
C ASP A 237 -9.07 6.69 14.55
N GLU A 238 -9.44 5.57 13.94
CA GLU A 238 -8.86 4.23 14.16
C GLU A 238 -8.77 3.48 12.82
N PRO A 239 -7.91 2.44 12.66
CA PRO A 239 -7.75 1.71 11.41
C PRO A 239 -8.88 0.69 11.16
N ILE A 240 -10.12 1.18 11.08
CA ILE A 240 -11.35 0.37 11.03
C ILE A 240 -11.94 0.24 9.61
N LEU A 241 -11.30 0.83 8.60
CA LEU A 241 -11.72 0.71 7.20
C LEU A 241 -11.22 -0.59 6.59
N TYR A 242 -12.15 -1.45 6.18
CA TYR A 242 -11.84 -2.75 5.59
C TYR A 242 -11.73 -2.68 4.05
N LEU A 243 -10.77 -1.90 3.55
CA LEU A 243 -10.66 -1.58 2.13
C LEU A 243 -10.29 -2.79 1.26
N SER A 244 -9.42 -3.67 1.76
CA SER A 244 -8.96 -4.83 1.00
C SER A 244 -10.09 -5.82 0.66
N LEU A 245 -11.22 -5.79 1.37
CA LEU A 245 -12.40 -6.57 1.00
C LEU A 245 -12.92 -6.18 -0.38
N TYR A 246 -13.12 -4.87 -0.60
CA TYR A 246 -13.60 -4.35 -1.87
C TYR A 246 -12.57 -4.59 -2.98
N LEU A 247 -11.29 -4.32 -2.71
CA LEU A 247 -10.21 -4.53 -3.69
C LEU A 247 -10.08 -6.00 -4.10
N LYS A 248 -10.20 -6.93 -3.15
CA LYS A 248 -10.14 -8.36 -3.43
C LYS A 248 -11.34 -8.84 -4.26
N GLN A 249 -12.55 -8.37 -3.95
CA GLN A 249 -13.74 -8.71 -4.72
C GLN A 249 -13.67 -8.18 -6.17
N ASN A 250 -12.96 -7.07 -6.38
CA ASN A 250 -12.78 -6.43 -7.67
C ASN A 250 -11.34 -6.53 -8.18
N ARG A 251 -10.62 -7.61 -7.83
CA ARG A 251 -9.16 -7.75 -8.04
C ARG A 251 -8.73 -7.53 -9.49
N HIS A 252 -9.53 -8.01 -10.44
CA HIS A 252 -9.25 -7.81 -11.87
C HIS A 252 -9.22 -6.33 -12.23
N THR A 253 -10.31 -5.60 -11.95
CA THR A 253 -10.40 -4.16 -12.17
C THR A 253 -9.32 -3.40 -11.40
N TYR A 254 -9.02 -3.81 -10.15
CA TYR A 254 -7.97 -3.19 -9.35
C TYR A 254 -6.57 -3.29 -9.98
N TYR A 255 -6.26 -4.38 -10.69
CA TYR A 255 -4.98 -4.53 -11.41
C TYR A 255 -4.98 -3.96 -12.84
N GLU A 256 -6.16 -3.75 -13.44
CA GLU A 256 -6.28 -3.12 -14.76
C GLU A 256 -6.12 -1.59 -14.71
N LEU A 257 -6.48 -0.98 -13.57
CA LEU A 257 -6.39 0.47 -13.32
C LEU A 257 -4.97 0.90 -12.95
#